data_AF-A0A2G4T7L1-F1
#
_entry.id   AF-A0A2G4T7L1-F1
#
_cell.length_a   1.000
_cell.length_b   1.000
_cell.length_c   1.000
_cell.angle_alpha   90.00
_cell.angle_beta   90.00
_cell.angle_gamma   90.00
#
_symmetry.space_group_name_H-M   'P 1'
#
loop_
_entity.id
_entity.type
_entity.pdbx_description
1 polymer ?
#
loop_
_entity_poly.entity_id
_entity_poly.type
_entity_poly.pdbx_seq_one_letter_code
_entity_poly.pdbx_strand_id
1 'polypeptide(L)'
;MGKSNRSINPADALRKKQRKRELKKNKEERKRARESVLAKKDVNKVKGEISRLEHLASSGQLSKQDQARLDSLKAEASKIEKAKKVKEIKLSAMQF
;
A
#
# COMPACT_ATOMS: atom_id res chain seq x y z
N MET A 1 -11.44 -31.91 -19.80
CA MET A 1 -11.91 -31.48 -21.13
C MET A 1 -13.31 -30.90 -20.99
N GLY A 2 -13.53 -29.65 -21.37
CA GLY A 2 -14.83 -29.01 -21.22
C GLY A 2 -14.83 -27.54 -21.61
N LYS A 3 -14.27 -27.20 -22.77
CA LYS A 3 -14.52 -25.89 -23.39
C LYS A 3 -15.94 -25.93 -23.91
N SER A 4 -16.93 -25.66 -23.05
CA SER A 4 -18.29 -25.44 -23.52
C SER A 4 -18.28 -24.13 -24.31
N ASN A 5 -18.20 -24.24 -25.64
CA ASN A 5 -18.45 -23.17 -26.60
C ASN A 5 -19.94 -22.76 -26.53
N ARG A 6 -20.41 -22.33 -25.35
CA ARG A 6 -21.71 -21.68 -25.23
C ARG A 6 -21.49 -20.28 -25.74
N SER A 7 -21.97 -19.99 -26.96
CA SER A 7 -21.99 -18.64 -27.51
C SER A 7 -22.60 -17.75 -26.43
N ILE A 8 -21.73 -16.96 -25.78
CA ILE A 8 -22.21 -16.02 -24.78
C ILE A 8 -23.12 -15.08 -25.55
N ASN A 9 -24.38 -14.97 -25.10
CA ASN A 9 -25.30 -13.99 -25.64
C ASN A 9 -24.55 -12.65 -25.70
N PRO A 10 -24.48 -11.96 -26.85
CA PRO A 10 -23.77 -10.69 -26.98
C PRO A 10 -24.10 -9.70 -25.86
N ALA A 11 -25.36 -9.68 -25.38
CA ALA A 11 -25.77 -8.88 -24.24
C ALA A 11 -25.07 -9.29 -22.93
N ASP A 12 -24.90 -10.58 -22.67
CA ASP A 12 -24.17 -11.10 -21.50
C ASP A 12 -22.67 -10.86 -21.60
N ALA A 13 -22.09 -10.90 -22.80
CA ALA A 13 -20.69 -10.52 -23.02
C ALA A 13 -20.46 -9.05 -22.66
N LEU A 14 -21.37 -8.16 -23.09
CA LEU A 14 -21.33 -6.73 -22.78
C LEU A 14 -21.47 -6.49 -21.27
N ARG A 15 -22.46 -7.09 -20.60
CA ARG A 15 -22.63 -6.98 -19.14
C ARG A 15 -21.40 -7.48 -18.38
N LYS A 16 -20.84 -8.63 -18.76
CA LYS A 16 -19.62 -9.17 -18.15
C LYS A 16 -18.42 -8.23 -18.36
N LYS A 17 -18.29 -7.62 -19.53
CA LYS A 17 -17.23 -6.64 -19.83
C LYS A 17 -17.40 -5.37 -19.00
N GLN A 18 -18.62 -4.85 -18.87
CA GLN A 18 -18.95 -3.70 -18.02
C GLN A 18 -18.64 -3.99 -16.55
N ARG A 19 -19.13 -5.12 -16.00
CA ARG A 19 -18.85 -5.54 -14.62
C ARG A 19 -17.35 -5.70 -14.37
N LYS A 20 -16.59 -6.28 -15.31
CA LYS A 20 -15.13 -6.38 -15.18
C LYS A 20 -14.46 -5.01 -15.12
N ARG A 21 -14.91 -4.04 -15.94
CA ARG A 21 -14.38 -2.66 -15.92
C ARG A 21 -14.71 -1.96 -14.60
N GLU A 22 -15.95 -2.09 -14.13
CA GLU A 22 -16.39 -1.53 -12.86
C GLU A 22 -15.63 -2.12 -11.67
N LEU A 23 -15.49 -3.45 -11.61
CA LEU A 23 -14.70 -4.11 -10.57
C LEU A 23 -13.22 -3.66 -10.56
N LYS A 24 -12.64 -3.36 -11.73
CA LYS A 24 -11.29 -2.79 -11.83
C LYS A 24 -11.26 -1.37 -11.25
N LYS A 25 -12.18 -0.50 -11.65
CA LYS A 25 -12.31 0.86 -11.10
C LYS A 25 -12.46 0.84 -9.57
N ASN A 26 -13.35 0.01 -9.04
CA ASN A 26 -13.60 -0.10 -7.60
C ASN A 26 -12.39 -0.67 -6.84
N LYS A 27 -11.56 -1.51 -7.47
CA LYS A 27 -10.30 -1.98 -6.89
C LYS A 27 -9.24 -0.87 -6.85
N GLU A 28 -9.13 -0.12 -7.94
CA GLU A 28 -8.21 1.03 -8.03
C GLU A 28 -8.59 2.13 -7.04
N GLU A 29 -9.87 2.46 -6.93
CA GLU A 29 -10.37 3.45 -5.97
C GLU A 29 -10.10 3.01 -4.53
N ARG A 30 -10.39 1.75 -4.17
CA ARG A 30 -10.02 1.20 -2.86
C ARG A 30 -8.53 1.26 -2.59
N LYS A 31 -7.69 1.00 -3.61
CA LYS A 31 -6.23 1.12 -3.47
C LYS A 31 -5.83 2.59 -3.20
N ARG A 32 -6.37 3.54 -3.96
CA ARG A 32 -6.13 4.98 -3.78
C ARG A 32 -6.60 5.46 -2.40
N ALA A 33 -7.77 5.02 -1.95
CA ALA A 33 -8.28 5.36 -0.62
C ALA A 33 -7.33 4.85 0.49
N ARG A 34 -6.88 3.60 0.40
CA ARG A 34 -5.89 3.02 1.34
C ARG A 34 -4.56 3.79 1.32
N GLU A 35 -4.04 4.13 0.15
CA GLU A 35 -2.82 4.95 0.00
C GLU A 35 -2.99 6.33 0.66
N SER A 36 -4.16 6.98 0.47
CA SER A 36 -4.43 8.30 1.05
C SER A 36 -4.50 8.27 2.59
N VAL A 37 -5.10 7.22 3.16
CA VAL A 37 -5.16 7.01 4.61
C VAL A 37 -3.76 6.73 5.16
N LEU A 38 -2.98 5.91 4.47
CA LEU A 38 -1.60 5.60 4.86
C LEU A 38 -0.73 6.86 4.86
N ALA A 39 -0.85 7.72 3.84
CA ALA A 39 -0.11 8.98 3.76
C ALA A 39 -0.46 9.98 4.88
N LYS A 40 -1.67 9.88 5.46
CA LYS A 40 -2.10 10.72 6.59
C LYS A 40 -1.59 10.23 7.94
N LYS A 41 -1.07 8.99 8.04
CA LYS A 41 -0.55 8.47 9.31
C LYS A 41 0.67 9.28 9.78
N ASP A 42 0.68 9.54 11.09
CA ASP A 42 1.85 10.10 11.75
C ASP A 42 2.94 9.02 11.88
N VAL A 43 4.15 9.33 11.42
CA VAL A 43 5.31 8.42 11.41
C VAL A 43 6.27 8.78 12.54
N ASN A 44 6.08 9.91 13.22
CA ASN A 44 7.01 10.41 14.23
C ASN A 44 7.16 9.43 15.40
N LYS A 45 6.06 8.81 15.84
CA LYS A 45 6.08 7.76 16.87
C LYS A 45 6.88 6.53 16.44
N VAL A 46 6.70 6.09 15.19
CA VAL A 46 7.43 4.95 14.60
C VAL A 46 8.92 5.27 14.47
N LYS A 47 9.27 6.50 14.04
CA LYS A 47 10.66 6.96 13.96
C LYS A 47 11.32 7.04 15.33
N GLY A 48 10.63 7.54 16.34
CA GLY A 48 11.14 7.59 17.70
C GLY A 48 11.49 6.20 18.24
N GLU A 49 10.62 5.23 18.01
CA GLU A 49 10.88 3.83 18.42
C GLU A 49 12.03 3.20 17.62
N ILE A 50 12.11 3.47 16.31
CA ILE A 50 13.27 3.05 15.48
C ILE A 50 14.56 3.62 16.07
N SER A 51 14.62 4.92 16.36
CA SER A 51 15.81 5.55 16.91
C SER A 51 16.20 4.97 18.28
N ARG A 52 15.23 4.65 19.13
CA ARG A 52 15.49 3.97 20.41
C ARG A 52 16.11 2.59 20.20
N LEU A 53 15.54 1.79 19.29
CA LEU A 53 16.03 0.45 18.99
C LEU A 53 17.39 0.50 18.27
N GLU A 54 17.64 1.47 17.40
CA GLU A 54 18.95 1.69 16.77
C GLU A 54 20.02 2.06 17.80
N HIS A 55 19.68 2.90 18.77
CA HIS A 55 20.61 3.22 19.87
C HIS A 55 20.96 1.98 20.70
N LEU A 56 19.99 1.10 20.98
CA LEU A 56 20.22 -0.19 21.64
C LEU A 56 21.05 -1.16 20.78
N ALA A 57 20.90 -1.10 19.45
CA ALA A 57 21.73 -1.84 18.51
C ALA A 57 23.19 -1.37 18.58
N SER A 58 23.41 -0.05 18.57
CA SER A 58 24.74 0.57 18.67
C SER A 58 25.42 0.31 20.02
N SER A 59 24.66 0.18 21.10
CA SER A 59 25.19 -0.18 22.43
C SER A 59 25.42 -1.69 22.61
N GLY A 60 25.09 -2.52 21.61
CA GLY A 60 25.25 -3.97 21.66
C GLY A 60 24.25 -4.69 22.59
N GLN A 61 23.22 -3.99 23.06
CA GLN A 61 22.22 -4.50 24.01
C GLN A 61 20.93 -4.99 23.33
N LEU A 62 20.92 -5.07 21.99
CA LEU A 62 19.73 -5.41 21.23
C LEU A 62 19.45 -6.92 21.23
N SER A 63 18.24 -7.30 21.61
CA SER A 63 17.79 -8.70 21.53
C SER A 63 17.38 -9.08 20.09
N LYS A 64 17.32 -10.38 19.79
CA LYS A 64 16.79 -10.88 18.50
C LYS A 64 15.34 -10.45 18.25
N GLN A 65 14.53 -10.35 19.31
CA GLN A 65 13.15 -9.89 19.21
C GLN A 65 13.08 -8.40 18.86
N ASP A 66 13.98 -7.61 19.44
CA ASP A 66 14.06 -6.18 19.20
C ASP A 66 14.63 -5.86 17.81
N GLN A 67 15.53 -6.70 17.30
CA GLN A 67 15.94 -6.65 15.89
C GLN A 67 14.77 -6.91 14.94
N ALA A 68 13.97 -7.95 15.18
CA ALA A 68 12.79 -8.23 14.36
C ALA A 68 11.76 -7.10 14.42
N ARG A 69 11.56 -6.50 15.60
CA ARG A 69 10.72 -5.30 15.76
C ARG A 69 11.28 -4.12 14.97
N LEU A 70 12.58 -3.85 15.09
CA LEU A 70 13.27 -2.78 14.35
C LEU A 70 13.05 -2.93 12.84
N ASP A 71 13.25 -4.13 12.30
CA ASP A 71 13.05 -4.40 10.88
C ASP A 71 11.59 -4.19 10.45
N SER A 72 10.63 -4.61 11.28
CA SER A 72 9.21 -4.40 11.03
C SER A 72 8.81 -2.91 11.03
N LEU A 73 9.33 -2.13 11.99
CA LEU A 73 9.06 -0.71 12.11
C LEU A 73 9.71 0.07 10.97
N LYS A 74 10.94 -0.29 10.56
CA LYS A 74 11.59 0.26 9.36
C LYS A 74 10.79 0.00 8.10
N ALA A 75 10.28 -1.22 7.94
CA ALA A 75 9.43 -1.57 6.80
C ALA A 75 8.11 -0.79 6.80
N GLU A 76 7.49 -0.55 7.97
CA GLU A 76 6.30 0.28 8.10
C GLU A 76 6.58 1.76 7.78
N ALA A 77 7.64 2.34 8.36
CA ALA A 77 8.05 3.71 8.10
C ALA A 77 8.31 3.95 6.61
N SER A 78 9.06 3.05 5.95
CA SER A 78 9.32 3.13 4.51
C SER A 78 8.04 3.10 3.67
N LYS A 79 7.04 2.28 4.05
CA LYS A 79 5.74 2.24 3.35
C LYS A 79 5.00 3.58 3.48
N ILE A 80 5.00 4.18 4.67
CA ILE A 80 4.31 5.45 4.89
C ILE A 80 5.02 6.59 4.16
N GLU A 81 6.36 6.64 4.20
CA GLU A 81 7.15 7.63 3.47
C GLU A 81 6.94 7.55 1.96
N LYS A 82 6.92 6.34 1.40
CA LYS A 82 6.57 6.12 -0.01
C LYS A 82 5.17 6.65 -0.33
N ALA A 83 4.18 6.38 0.53
CA ALA A 83 2.82 6.87 0.33
C ALA A 83 2.74 8.41 0.39
N LYS A 84 3.50 9.05 1.29
CA LYS A 84 3.60 10.51 1.36
C LYS A 84 4.25 11.10 0.11
N LYS A 85 5.39 10.56 -0.33
CA LYS A 85 6.09 11.00 -1.54
C LYS A 85 5.22 10.85 -2.80
N VAL A 86 4.51 9.74 -2.94
CA VAL A 86 3.56 9.55 -4.05
C VAL A 86 2.43 10.58 -4.01
N LYS A 87 1.94 10.95 -2.83
CA LYS A 87 0.92 12.01 -2.69
C LYS A 87 1.48 13.37 -3.11
N GLU A 88 2.69 13.72 -2.68
CA GLU A 88 3.37 14.97 -3.02
C GLU A 88 3.63 15.09 -4.53
N ILE A 89 4.15 14.03 -5.16
CA ILE A 89 4.36 13.98 -6.61
C ILE A 89 3.03 14.16 -7.37
N LYS A 90 1.95 13.52 -6.91
CA LYS A 90 0.61 13.68 -7.51
C LYS A 90 0.07 15.10 -7.35
N LEU A 91 0.29 15.74 -6.21
CA LEU A 91 -0.09 17.14 -5.97
C LEU A 91 0.67 18.08 -6.91
N SER A 92 1.98 17.90 -7.05
CA SER A 92 2.82 18.70 -7.95
C SER A 92 2.44 18.49 -9.42
N ALA A 93 2.16 17.26 -9.84
CA ALA A 93 1.74 16.95 -11.21
C ALA A 93 0.34 17.50 -11.58
N MET A 94 -0.43 17.96 -10.59
CA MET A 94 -1.77 18.53 -10.78
C MET A 94 -1.76 20.07 -10.79
N GLN A 95 -0.59 20.68 -10.55
CA GLN A 95 -0.38 22.14 -10.53
C GLN A 95 0.16 22.69 -11.87
N PHE A 96 0.33 21.81 -12.88
CA PHE A 96 0.66 22.15 -14.27
C PHE A 96 -0.49 21.72 -15.19
#